data_AF-A0A1G9QLP9-F1
#
_entry.id   AF-A0A1G9QLP9-F1
#
_cell.length_a   1.000
_cell.length_b   1.000
_cell.length_c   1.000
_cell.angle_alpha   90.00
_cell.angle_beta   90.00
_cell.angle_gamma   90.00
#
_symmetry.space_group_name_H-M   'P 1'
#
loop_
_entity.id
_entity.type
_entity.pdbx_description
1 polymer ?
#
loop_
_entity_poly.entity_id
_entity_poly.type
_entity_poly.pdbx_seq_one_letter_code
_entity_poly.pdbx_strand_id
1 'polypeptide(L)'
;MVNMVVVSEYSLNPPADAQGRTKIAQGPLYALARVQQLAAAGSLNTWTSRCDKTVYELFAGDLEAVADLLGHLRSTDYRDSEWCTNGRNAWAACDAYALRRVEWVATASKEMGVEYFVKFAVGKTGQLLLLVSCHLS
;
A
#
# COMPACT_ATOMS: atom_id res chain seq x y z
N MET A 1 5.99 -15.98 25.05
CA MET A 1 5.59 -14.63 24.60
C MET A 1 6.01 -14.53 23.15
N VAL A 2 5.07 -14.34 22.23
CA VAL A 2 5.41 -14.21 20.80
C VAL A 2 5.87 -12.77 20.59
N ASN A 3 7.12 -12.58 20.16
CA ASN A 3 7.64 -11.24 19.90
C ASN A 3 6.94 -10.66 18.67
N MET A 4 6.08 -9.67 18.90
CA MET A 4 5.47 -8.86 17.86
C MET A 4 6.53 -7.94 17.25
N VAL A 5 6.59 -7.87 15.91
CA VAL A 5 7.57 -7.04 15.20
C VAL A 5 6.86 -5.97 14.38
N VAL A 6 7.09 -4.70 14.71
CA VAL A 6 6.71 -3.57 13.84
C VAL A 6 7.79 -3.41 12.77
N VAL A 7 7.39 -3.49 11.50
CA VAL A 7 8.32 -3.40 10.34
C VAL A 7 8.29 -2.05 9.64
N SER A 8 7.26 -1.24 9.87
CA SER A 8 7.19 0.14 9.38
C SER A 8 8.03 1.09 10.22
N GLU A 9 8.49 2.19 9.62
CA GLU A 9 9.22 3.26 10.32
C GLU A 9 8.34 4.10 11.27
N TYR A 10 7.02 3.96 11.18
CA TYR A 10 6.10 4.64 12.10
C TYR A 10 6.43 4.29 13.56
N SER A 11 6.60 5.33 14.38
CA SER A 11 7.26 5.25 15.69
C SER A 11 6.40 4.71 16.82
N LEU A 12 5.10 4.55 16.59
CA LEU A 12 4.17 3.99 17.59
C LEU A 12 4.05 2.47 17.44
N ASN A 13 3.45 1.84 18.45
CA ASN A 13 3.08 0.42 18.40
C ASN A 13 1.58 0.27 18.10
N PRO A 14 1.15 -0.85 17.51
CA PRO A 14 -0.28 -1.18 17.47
C PRO A 14 -0.83 -1.32 18.91
N PRO A 15 -2.13 -1.07 19.12
CA PRO A 15 -2.77 -1.29 20.41
C PRO A 15 -2.53 -2.72 20.94
N ALA A 16 -2.38 -2.87 22.26
CA ALA A 16 -1.99 -4.14 22.88
C ALA A 16 -3.01 -5.27 22.65
N ASP A 17 -4.27 -4.92 22.42
CA ASP A 17 -5.40 -5.79 22.14
C ASP A 17 -5.80 -5.80 20.66
N ALA A 18 -4.99 -5.20 19.77
CA ALA A 18 -5.30 -5.09 18.36
C ALA A 18 -5.44 -6.49 17.72
N GLN A 19 -6.65 -6.78 17.24
CA GLN A 19 -6.93 -7.95 16.42
C GLN A 19 -7.13 -7.52 14.97
N GLY A 20 -6.20 -7.91 14.09
CA GLY A 20 -6.32 -7.62 12.66
C GLY A 20 -6.07 -6.15 12.32
N ARG A 21 -7.04 -5.47 11.69
CA ARG A 21 -6.86 -4.09 11.18
C ARG A 21 -7.35 -3.07 12.19
N THR A 22 -6.53 -2.10 12.55
CA THR A 22 -6.89 -1.04 13.52
C THR A 22 -6.58 0.34 12.96
N LYS A 23 -7.55 1.26 12.96
CA LYS A 23 -7.38 2.62 12.41
C LYS A 23 -6.42 3.48 13.22
N ILE A 24 -5.72 4.38 12.52
CA ILE A 24 -4.83 5.41 13.06
C ILE A 24 -5.39 6.77 12.65
N ALA A 25 -5.73 7.63 13.62
CA ALA A 25 -6.54 8.83 13.38
C ALA A 25 -5.79 10.06 12.82
N GLN A 26 -4.48 9.98 12.60
CA GLN A 26 -3.61 11.16 12.42
C GLN A 26 -3.45 11.63 10.96
N GLY A 27 -4.28 11.17 10.03
CA GLY A 27 -4.07 11.43 8.60
C GLY A 27 -2.91 10.61 8.04
N PRO A 28 -2.38 10.96 6.84
CA PRO A 28 -1.28 10.23 6.21
C PRO A 28 -0.05 10.15 7.11
N LEU A 29 0.51 8.95 7.26
CA LEU A 29 1.68 8.69 8.08
C LEU A 29 2.98 9.00 7.35
N TYR A 30 2.98 8.87 6.02
CA TYR A 30 4.15 9.07 5.18
C TYR A 30 3.96 10.27 4.26
N ALA A 31 5.00 11.11 4.15
CA ALA A 31 4.99 12.21 3.19
C ALA A 31 4.88 11.65 1.76
N LEU A 32 3.81 12.00 1.05
CA LEU A 32 3.50 11.43 -0.27
C LEU A 32 4.66 11.60 -1.28
N ALA A 33 5.32 12.77 -1.28
CA ALA A 33 6.48 13.01 -2.12
C ALA A 33 7.63 12.02 -1.88
N ARG A 34 7.84 11.61 -0.62
CA ARG A 34 8.85 10.61 -0.26
C ARG A 34 8.44 9.22 -0.74
N VAL A 35 7.16 8.86 -0.62
CA VAL A 35 6.63 7.60 -1.14
C VAL A 35 6.84 7.49 -2.64
N GLN A 36 6.54 8.57 -3.37
CA GLN A 36 6.73 8.65 -4.82
C GLN A 36 8.20 8.50 -5.22
N GLN A 37 9.12 9.13 -4.48
CA GLN A 37 10.56 8.96 -4.69
C GLN A 37 11.03 7.51 -4.47
N LEU A 38 10.55 6.85 -3.40
CA LEU A 38 10.88 5.46 -3.10
C LEU A 38 10.34 4.50 -4.16
N ALA A 39 9.11 4.73 -4.64
CA ALA A 39 8.52 3.96 -5.72
C ALA A 39 9.32 4.10 -7.02
N ALA A 40 9.65 5.34 -7.41
CA ALA A 40 10.46 5.62 -8.61
C ALA A 40 11.88 5.05 -8.52
N ALA A 41 12.43 4.88 -7.31
CA ALA A 41 13.73 4.24 -7.09
C ALA A 41 13.69 2.70 -7.15
N GLY A 42 12.54 2.09 -7.49
CA GLY A 42 12.39 0.64 -7.61
C GLY A 42 12.37 -0.10 -6.26
N SER A 43 12.19 0.62 -5.15
CA SER A 43 12.26 0.03 -3.81
C SER A 43 10.90 -0.49 -3.32
N LEU A 44 10.17 -1.19 -4.19
CA LEU A 44 8.82 -1.71 -3.91
C LEU A 44 8.88 -3.22 -3.63
N ASN A 45 8.24 -3.68 -2.56
CA ASN A 45 8.06 -5.10 -2.27
C ASN A 45 6.63 -5.41 -1.83
N THR A 46 6.04 -6.47 -2.37
CA THR A 46 4.75 -6.97 -1.89
C THR A 46 4.91 -7.63 -0.53
N TRP A 47 4.12 -7.20 0.45
CA TRP A 47 4.28 -7.62 1.84
C TRP A 47 3.35 -8.77 2.25
N THR A 48 2.23 -8.94 1.56
CA THR A 48 1.29 -10.05 1.81
C THR A 48 1.13 -10.91 0.57
N SER A 49 0.91 -12.21 0.74
CA SER A 49 0.69 -13.14 -0.39
C SER A 49 -0.55 -12.77 -1.21
N ARG A 50 -1.56 -12.19 -0.57
CA ARG A 50 -2.74 -11.67 -1.27
C ARG A 50 -2.38 -10.49 -2.16
N CYS A 51 -1.53 -9.58 -1.69
CA CYS A 51 -1.07 -8.46 -2.50
C CYS A 51 -0.27 -8.92 -3.70
N ASP A 52 0.67 -9.85 -3.49
CA ASP A 52 1.47 -10.47 -4.55
C ASP A 52 0.58 -11.06 -5.65
N LYS A 53 -0.40 -11.88 -5.25
CA LYS A 53 -1.38 -12.44 -6.18
C LYS A 53 -2.14 -11.37 -6.99
N THR A 54 -2.61 -10.31 -6.34
CA THR A 54 -3.37 -9.27 -7.07
C THR A 54 -2.48 -8.42 -7.97
N VAL A 55 -1.23 -8.17 -7.60
CA VAL A 55 -0.26 -7.52 -8.51
C VAL A 55 0.00 -8.40 -9.73
N TYR A 56 0.11 -9.72 -9.54
CA TYR A 56 0.19 -10.65 -10.66
C TYR A 56 -1.03 -10.60 -11.57
N GLU A 57 -2.25 -10.60 -11.00
CA GLU A 57 -3.50 -10.60 -11.77
C GLU A 57 -3.73 -9.29 -12.53
N LEU A 58 -3.38 -8.13 -11.96
CA LEU A 58 -3.67 -6.82 -12.54
C LEU A 58 -2.54 -6.27 -13.41
N PHE A 59 -1.29 -6.60 -13.09
CA PHE A 59 -0.10 -6.01 -13.73
C PHE A 59 0.88 -7.08 -14.22
N ALA A 60 0.48 -8.36 -14.30
CA ALA A 60 1.36 -9.47 -14.68
C ALA A 60 2.62 -9.59 -13.79
N GLY A 61 2.56 -9.08 -12.54
CA GLY A 61 3.66 -9.09 -11.59
C GLY A 61 4.59 -7.88 -11.71
N ASP A 62 4.29 -6.94 -12.60
CA ASP A 62 5.11 -5.76 -12.85
C ASP A 62 4.99 -4.73 -11.73
N LEU A 63 6.05 -4.62 -10.92
CA LEU A 63 6.15 -3.64 -9.85
C LEU A 63 6.46 -2.23 -10.35
N GLU A 64 6.99 -2.07 -11.57
CA GLU A 64 7.17 -0.74 -12.18
C GLU A 64 5.81 -0.13 -12.52
N ALA A 65 4.88 -0.93 -13.06
CA ALA A 65 3.50 -0.47 -13.29
C ALA A 65 2.79 -0.05 -11.98
N VAL A 66 3.06 -0.73 -10.86
CA VAL A 66 2.54 -0.31 -9.55
C VAL A 66 3.25 0.95 -9.04
N ALA A 67 4.56 1.08 -9.26
CA ALA A 67 5.30 2.29 -8.94
C ALA A 67 4.77 3.51 -9.70
N ASP A 68 4.40 3.33 -10.97
CA ASP A 68 3.74 4.36 -11.77
C ASP A 68 2.41 4.78 -11.14
N LEU A 69 1.56 3.85 -10.69
CA LEU A 69 0.32 4.19 -9.97
C LEU A 69 0.60 5.03 -8.72
N LEU A 70 1.60 4.65 -7.93
CA LEU A 70 2.01 5.40 -6.74
C LEU A 70 2.51 6.80 -7.10
N GLY A 71 3.20 6.95 -8.24
CA GLY A 71 3.64 8.23 -8.79
C GLY A 71 2.51 9.22 -9.10
N HIS A 72 1.30 8.73 -9.39
CA HIS A 72 0.15 9.56 -9.74
C HIS A 72 -0.76 9.91 -8.56
N LEU A 73 -0.50 9.37 -7.37
CA LEU A 73 -1.27 9.67 -6.17
C LEU A 73 -1.22 11.16 -5.81
N ARG A 74 -2.34 11.68 -5.32
CA ARG A 74 -2.48 13.02 -4.78
C ARG A 74 -2.95 12.95 -3.34
N SER A 75 -2.77 14.03 -2.58
CA SER A 75 -3.27 14.10 -1.20
C SER A 75 -4.78 13.91 -1.10
N THR A 76 -5.54 14.25 -2.15
CA THR A 76 -7.00 14.02 -2.24
C THR A 76 -7.39 12.56 -2.39
N ASP A 77 -6.45 11.70 -2.77
CA ASP A 77 -6.70 10.27 -2.97
C ASP A 77 -6.56 9.49 -1.66
N TYR A 78 -6.08 10.14 -0.58
CA TYR A 78 -5.93 9.54 0.74
C TYR A 78 -7.29 9.11 1.30
N ARG A 79 -7.34 7.90 1.86
CA ARG A 79 -8.53 7.33 2.49
C ARG A 79 -8.43 7.30 4.00
N ASP A 80 -7.45 6.58 4.52
CA ASP A 80 -7.20 6.41 5.94
C ASP A 80 -5.83 5.78 6.19
N SER A 81 -5.45 5.69 7.46
CA SER A 81 -4.26 4.99 7.91
C SER A 81 -4.64 3.92 8.92
N GLU A 82 -3.97 2.77 8.86
CA GLU A 82 -4.28 1.64 9.72
C GLU A 82 -3.08 0.73 9.99
N TRP A 83 -3.06 0.16 11.18
CA TRP A 83 -2.23 -0.99 11.50
C TRP A 83 -2.71 -2.20 10.71
N CYS A 84 -1.80 -2.82 9.97
CA CYS A 84 -2.00 -4.04 9.21
C CYS A 84 -1.07 -5.14 9.72
N THR A 85 -1.52 -6.39 9.64
CA THR A 85 -0.69 -7.57 9.89
C THR A 85 -0.57 -8.43 8.64
N ASN A 86 0.57 -9.12 8.49
CA ASN A 86 0.76 -10.15 7.47
C ASN A 86 0.34 -11.56 7.96
N GLY A 87 -0.25 -11.68 9.15
CA GLY A 87 -0.64 -12.95 9.77
C GLY A 87 0.52 -13.76 10.35
N ARG A 88 1.75 -13.22 10.34
CA ARG A 88 2.98 -13.87 10.84
C ARG A 88 3.67 -13.01 11.92
N ASN A 89 2.90 -12.49 12.87
CA ASN A 89 3.37 -11.65 13.99
C ASN A 89 4.09 -10.35 13.61
N ALA A 90 4.04 -9.96 12.33
CA ALA A 90 4.56 -8.68 11.87
C ALA A 90 3.42 -7.69 11.62
N TRP A 91 3.69 -6.43 11.95
CA TRP A 91 2.76 -5.32 11.84
C TRP A 91 3.39 -4.15 11.09
N ALA A 92 2.58 -3.47 10.29
CA ALA A 92 2.97 -2.26 9.58
C ALA A 92 1.87 -1.21 9.71
N ALA A 93 2.22 0.02 10.05
CA ALA A 93 1.32 1.16 9.97
C ALA A 93 1.26 1.60 8.51
N CYS A 94 0.08 1.55 7.90
CA CYS A 94 -0.08 1.73 6.47
C CYS A 94 -0.94 2.95 6.18
N ASP A 95 -0.65 3.63 5.07
CA ASP A 95 -1.58 4.56 4.44
C ASP A 95 -2.32 3.87 3.29
N ALA A 96 -3.60 4.17 3.16
CA ALA A 96 -4.45 3.72 2.06
C ALA A 96 -4.88 4.89 1.18
N TYR A 97 -4.82 4.68 -0.14
CA TYR A 97 -5.23 5.65 -1.16
C TYR A 97 -6.14 4.97 -2.20
N ALA A 98 -7.02 5.75 -2.83
CA ALA A 98 -7.86 5.33 -3.95
C ALA A 98 -7.67 6.26 -5.14
N LEU A 99 -7.06 5.74 -6.21
CA LEU A 99 -6.74 6.48 -7.44
C LEU A 99 -7.74 6.14 -8.54
N ARG A 100 -8.43 7.14 -9.08
CA ARG A 100 -9.27 6.96 -10.27
C ARG A 100 -8.49 7.28 -11.55
N ARG A 101 -8.55 6.39 -12.53
CA ARG A 101 -8.00 6.57 -13.88
C ARG A 101 -9.05 6.24 -14.93
N VAL A 102 -8.88 6.83 -16.11
CA VAL A 102 -9.57 6.35 -17.30
C VAL A 102 -8.62 5.39 -18.00
N GLU A 103 -9.05 4.14 -18.19
CA GLU A 103 -8.25 3.12 -18.82
C GLU A 103 -9.02 2.42 -19.94
N TRP A 104 -8.28 1.94 -20.95
CA TRP A 104 -8.85 1.10 -21.98
C TRP A 104 -9.11 -0.31 -21.43
N VAL A 105 -10.38 -0.70 -21.35
CA VAL A 105 -10.77 -2.04 -20.88
C VAL A 105 -10.99 -2.94 -22.09
N ALA A 106 -10.01 -3.80 -22.39
CA ALA A 106 -10.02 -4.66 -23.58
C ALA A 106 -11.31 -5.50 -23.71
N THR A 107 -11.78 -6.09 -22.62
CA THR A 107 -13.01 -6.91 -22.59
C THR A 107 -14.28 -6.11 -22.95
N ALA A 108 -14.31 -4.82 -22.64
CA ALA A 108 -15.43 -3.93 -22.95
C ALA A 108 -15.22 -3.12 -24.24
N SER A 109 -14.00 -3.16 -24.82
CA SER A 109 -13.60 -2.42 -26.02
C SER A 109 -13.92 -0.92 -25.95
N LYS A 110 -13.72 -0.32 -24.76
CA LYS A 110 -13.92 1.11 -24.53
C LYS A 110 -13.09 1.62 -23.35
N GLU A 111 -12.96 2.93 -23.25
CA GLU A 111 -12.44 3.59 -22.06
C GLU A 111 -13.45 3.53 -20.92
N MET A 112 -12.96 3.23 -19.72
CA MET A 112 -13.77 3.18 -18.50
C MET A 112 -13.01 3.80 -17.34
N GLY A 113 -13.77 4.42 -16.42
CA GLY A 113 -13.25 4.79 -15.12
C GLY A 113 -12.92 3.54 -14.31
N VAL A 114 -11.68 3.45 -13.85
CA VAL A 114 -11.16 2.38 -13.00
C VAL A 114 -10.64 3.01 -11.72
N GLU A 115 -10.97 2.44 -10.57
CA GLU A 115 -10.47 2.89 -9.26
C GLU A 115 -9.50 1.85 -8.70
N TYR A 116 -8.26 2.27 -8.46
CA TYR A 116 -7.23 1.46 -7.82
C TYR A 116 -7.13 1.81 -6.35
N PHE A 117 -7.37 0.83 -5.49
CA PHE A 117 -7.03 0.92 -4.07
C PHE A 117 -5.61 0.42 -3.87
N VAL A 118 -4.76 1.28 -3.31
CA VAL A 118 -3.38 0.94 -2.93
C VAL A 118 -3.17 1.21 -1.45
N LYS A 119 -2.47 0.30 -0.78
CA LYS A 119 -2.10 0.44 0.63
C LYS A 119 -0.66 0.05 0.85
N PHE A 120 0.09 0.94 1.49
CA PHE A 120 1.54 0.77 1.66
C PHE A 120 2.04 1.26 3.01
N ALA A 121 3.26 0.84 3.35
CA ALA A 121 4.03 1.36 4.48
C ALA A 121 5.50 1.58 4.06
N VAL A 122 6.20 2.52 4.70
CA VAL A 122 7.65 2.64 4.56
C VAL A 122 8.32 1.79 5.65
N GLY A 123 9.26 0.92 5.25
CA GLY A 123 9.98 0.04 6.16
C GLY A 123 10.94 0.80 7.08
N LYS A 124 11.34 0.20 8.21
CA LYS A 124 12.20 0.83 9.23
C LYS A 124 13.55 1.38 8.72
N THR A 125 14.10 0.83 7.65
CA THR A 125 15.33 1.36 7.03
C THR A 125 15.09 2.62 6.22
N GLY A 126 13.82 3.03 6.05
CA GLY A 126 13.40 4.18 5.27
C GLY A 126 13.53 4.00 3.76
N GLN A 127 14.07 2.87 3.30
CA GLN A 127 14.39 2.60 1.90
C GLN A 127 13.34 1.74 1.21
N LEU A 128 12.60 0.91 1.94
CA LEU A 128 11.68 -0.05 1.32
C LEU A 128 10.22 0.39 1.44
N LEU A 129 9.49 0.40 0.33
CA LEU A 129 8.04 0.53 0.33
C LEU A 129 7.41 -0.87 0.34
N LEU A 130 6.62 -1.14 1.38
CA LEU A 130 5.90 -2.37 1.59
C LEU A 130 4.48 -2.23 1.03
N LEU A 131 4.20 -2.86 -0.10
CA LEU A 131 2.88 -2.89 -0.70
C LEU A 131 2.02 -3.96 0.00
N VAL A 132 1.00 -3.51 0.72
CA VAL A 132 0.15 -4.36 1.55
C VAL A 132 -1.10 -4.81 0.79
N SER A 133 -1.61 -3.97 -0.11
CA SER A 133 -2.72 -4.29 -1.01
C SER A 133 -2.69 -3.40 -2.24
N CYS A 134 -3.05 -3.95 -3.40
CA CYS A 134 -3.35 -3.24 -4.63
C CYS A 134 -4.52 -3.98 -5.29
N HIS A 135 -5.67 -3.35 -5.53
CA HIS A 135 -6.82 -3.98 -6.18
C HIS A 135 -7.76 -2.95 -6.80
N LEU A 136 -8.62 -3.39 -7.71
CA LEU A 136 -9.73 -2.58 -8.21
C LEU A 136 -10.82 -2.43 -7.14
N SER A 137 -11.34 -1.21 -6.94
CA SER A 137 -12.47 -0.90 -6.04
C SER A 137 -13.81 -0.92 -6.75
#